data_AF-A0A963UZL0-F1
#
_entry.id   AF-A0A963UZL0-F1
#
_cell.length_a   1.000
_cell.length_b   1.000
_cell.length_c   1.000
_cell.angle_alpha   90.00
_cell.angle_beta   90.00
_cell.angle_gamma   90.00
#
_symmetry.space_group_name_H-M   'P 1'
#
loop_
_entity.id
_entity.type
_entity.pdbx_description
1 polymer ?
#
loop_
_entity_poly.entity_id
_entity_poly.type
_entity_poly.pdbx_seq_one_letter_code
_entity_poly.pdbx_strand_id
1 'polypeptide(L)'
;LDIESREALVNALTEYSGAVILVSHDMHLLGLVADRLWLVKDGAVAPYPDDLESYRRMLLAGEESEKPKEKPKARPAALSRDEKLALRADLRRCEERLAKLNEMRDKLARKLADPELYQIPGEAVVWQKKYAEVMEALDKAEALWLQAAEKLEKAEA
;
A
#
# COMPACT_ATOMS: atom_id res chain seq x y z
N LEU A 1 12.07 -6.01 -1.12
CA LEU A 1 12.15 -7.42 -0.71
C LEU A 1 11.54 -8.23 -1.83
N ASP A 2 12.27 -9.23 -2.35
CA ASP A 2 11.72 -10.16 -3.32
C ASP A 2 10.50 -10.89 -2.72
N ILE A 3 9.55 -11.28 -3.57
CA ILE A 3 8.26 -11.88 -3.15
C ILE A 3 8.47 -13.09 -2.22
N GLU A 4 9.42 -13.97 -2.53
CA GLU A 4 9.73 -15.14 -1.70
C GLU A 4 10.30 -14.76 -0.34
N SER A 5 11.11 -13.69 -0.28
CA SER A 5 11.69 -13.21 0.98
C SER A 5 10.63 -12.58 1.88
N ARG A 6 9.59 -11.99 1.30
CA ARG A 6 8.47 -11.39 2.02
C ARG A 6 7.52 -12.44 2.56
N GLU A 7 7.21 -13.48 1.80
CA GLU A 7 6.43 -14.62 2.28
C GLU A 7 7.15 -15.40 3.40
N ALA A 8 8.46 -15.61 3.25
CA ALA A 8 9.27 -16.23 4.29
C ALA A 8 9.29 -15.40 5.59
N LEU A 9 9.35 -14.06 5.47
CA LEU A 9 9.30 -13.16 6.61
C LEU A 9 7.93 -13.18 7.31
N VAL A 10 6.83 -13.20 6.54
CA VAL A 10 5.47 -13.32 7.10
C VAL A 10 5.33 -14.62 7.88
N ASN A 11 5.71 -15.75 7.29
CA ASN A 11 5.61 -17.05 7.95
C ASN A 11 6.47 -17.12 9.23
N ALA A 12 7.70 -16.61 9.17
CA ALA A 12 8.60 -16.57 10.33
C ALA A 12 8.07 -15.70 11.47
N LEU A 13 7.41 -14.57 11.14
CA LEU A 13 6.80 -13.70 12.15
C LEU A 13 5.52 -14.32 12.75
N THR A 14 4.73 -15.04 11.96
CA THR A 14 3.53 -15.75 12.44
C THR A 14 3.86 -16.95 13.33
N GLU A 15 4.95 -17.68 13.05
CA GLU A 15 5.39 -18.81 13.90
C GLU A 15 6.17 -18.37 15.14
N TYR A 16 6.54 -17.10 15.25
CA TYR A 16 7.28 -16.59 16.40
C TYR A 16 6.38 -16.52 17.64
N SER A 17 6.77 -17.23 18.70
CA SER A 17 5.98 -17.34 19.95
C SER A 17 6.16 -16.17 20.92
N GLY A 18 7.01 -15.20 20.60
CA GLY A 18 7.23 -14.00 21.41
C GLY A 18 6.42 -12.79 20.93
N ALA A 19 6.54 -11.67 21.64
CA ALA A 19 5.93 -10.41 21.21
C ALA A 19 6.91 -9.63 20.31
N VAL A 20 6.42 -9.14 19.17
CA VAL A 20 7.19 -8.32 18.23
C VAL A 20 6.48 -6.98 18.05
N ILE A 21 7.25 -5.88 18.09
CA ILE A 21 6.76 -4.55 17.73
C ILE A 21 7.26 -4.26 16.31
N LEU A 22 6.32 -4.17 15.37
CA LEU A 22 6.62 -3.93 13.96
C LEU A 22 6.24 -2.50 13.59
N VAL A 23 7.20 -1.74 13.06
CA VAL A 23 6.99 -0.41 12.47
C VAL A 23 7.29 -0.53 10.99
N SER A 24 6.26 -0.46 10.16
CA SER A 24 6.38 -0.61 8.70
C SER A 24 5.47 0.38 7.99
N HIS A 25 5.82 0.70 6.75
CA HIS A 25 4.97 1.44 5.82
C HIS A 25 4.21 0.50 4.86
N ASP A 26 4.59 -0.79 4.81
CA ASP A 26 3.89 -1.81 4.00
C ASP A 26 2.61 -2.24 4.73
N MET A 27 1.48 -1.68 4.29
CA MET A 27 0.15 -1.97 4.85
C MET A 27 -0.26 -3.44 4.70
N HIS A 28 0.22 -4.13 3.66
CA HIS A 28 -0.14 -5.52 3.41
C HIS A 28 0.63 -6.46 4.35
N LEU A 29 1.92 -6.16 4.60
CA LEU A 29 2.67 -6.86 5.64
C LEU A 29 2.03 -6.66 7.02
N LEU A 30 1.65 -5.43 7.36
CA LEU A 30 0.97 -5.14 8.62
C LEU A 30 -0.39 -5.83 8.71
N GLY A 31 -1.17 -5.87 7.62
CA GLY A 31 -2.47 -6.52 7.59
C GLY A 31 -2.40 -8.04 7.78
N LEU A 32 -1.30 -8.68 7.36
CA LEU A 32 -1.12 -10.13 7.48
C LEU A 32 -0.54 -10.57 8.83
N VAL A 33 0.25 -9.72 9.49
CA VAL A 33 1.07 -10.10 10.66
C VAL A 33 0.63 -9.39 11.95
N ALA A 34 0.00 -8.22 11.87
CA ALA A 34 -0.31 -7.44 13.07
C ALA A 34 -1.61 -7.91 13.74
N ASP A 35 -1.50 -8.44 14.96
CA ASP A 35 -2.66 -8.78 15.80
C ASP A 35 -3.33 -7.53 16.42
N ARG A 36 -2.54 -6.47 16.66
CA ARG A 36 -2.99 -5.25 17.33
C ARG A 36 -2.34 -4.02 16.71
N LEU A 37 -3.15 -3.01 16.45
CA LEU A 37 -2.68 -1.73 15.94
C LEU A 37 -2.57 -0.70 17.05
N TRP A 38 -1.54 0.13 16.97
CA TRP A 38 -1.32 1.25 17.88
C TRP A 38 -1.12 2.51 17.05
N LEU A 39 -1.89 3.54 17.37
CA LEU A 39 -1.83 4.81 16.67
C LEU A 39 -1.04 5.81 17.50
N VAL A 40 0.00 6.38 16.89
CA VAL A 40 0.74 7.52 17.41
C VAL A 40 0.18 8.79 16.77
N LYS A 41 -0.55 9.61 17.54
CA LYS A 41 -1.08 10.89 17.07
C LYS A 41 -1.03 11.92 18.22
N ASP A 42 -0.79 13.19 17.89
CA ASP A 42 -0.82 14.31 18.84
C ASP A 42 0.07 14.10 20.09
N GLY A 43 1.21 13.43 19.91
CA GLY A 43 2.17 13.16 20.98
C GLY A 43 1.78 12.03 21.96
N ALA A 44 0.67 11.35 21.74
CA ALA A 44 0.21 10.20 22.53
C ALA A 44 0.17 8.91 21.71
N VAL A 45 0.33 7.77 22.39
CA VAL A 45 0.17 6.45 21.78
C VAL A 45 -1.05 5.78 22.39
N ALA A 46 -2.02 5.42 21.55
CA ALA A 46 -3.23 4.72 21.98
C ALA A 46 -3.44 3.44 21.15
N PRO A 47 -3.97 2.36 21.76
CA PRO A 47 -4.38 1.19 21.00
C PRO A 47 -5.50 1.57 20.05
N TYR A 48 -5.37 1.15 18.79
CA TYR A 48 -6.32 1.43 17.73
C TYR A 48 -7.20 0.19 17.52
N PRO A 49 -8.51 0.25 17.82
CA PRO A 49 -9.38 -0.92 17.80
C PRO A 49 -9.85 -1.29 16.39
N ASP A 50 -9.75 -0.38 15.44
CA ASP A 50 -10.20 -0.59 14.06
C ASP A 50 -9.08 -1.15 13.17
N ASP A 51 -9.44 -1.64 11.99
CA ASP A 51 -8.49 -2.22 11.03
C ASP A 51 -7.63 -1.15 10.30
N LEU A 52 -6.57 -1.62 9.64
CA LEU A 52 -5.69 -0.78 8.81
C LEU A 52 -6.44 -0.05 7.69
N GLU A 53 -7.54 -0.63 7.19
CA GLU A 53 -8.39 0.02 6.18
C GLU A 53 -9.17 1.22 6.75
N SER A 54 -9.64 1.11 7.98
CA SER A 54 -10.33 2.17 8.71
C SER A 54 -9.36 3.29 9.05
N TYR A 55 -8.12 2.96 9.41
CA TYR A 55 -7.07 3.95 9.57
C TYR A 55 -6.78 4.70 8.26
N ARG A 56 -6.69 3.98 7.13
CA ARG A 56 -6.52 4.58 5.80
C ARG A 56 -7.69 5.49 5.42
N ARG A 57 -8.93 5.04 5.69
CA ARG A 57 -10.14 5.87 5.49
C ARG A 57 -10.09 7.13 6.35
N MET A 58 -9.65 7.03 7.60
CA MET A 58 -9.47 8.18 8.49
C MET A 58 -8.39 9.15 7.98
N LEU A 59 -7.28 8.67 7.43
CA LEU A 59 -6.24 9.53 6.84
C LEU A 59 -6.71 10.19 5.54
N LEU A 60 -7.40 9.45 4.68
CA LEU A 60 -7.91 9.97 3.40
C LEU A 60 -9.09 10.94 3.60
N ALA A 61 -9.81 10.81 4.70
CA ALA A 61 -10.94 11.67 5.06
C ALA A 61 -10.55 12.91 5.89
N GLY A 62 -9.29 13.37 5.80
CA GLY A 62 -8.79 14.52 6.56
C GLY A 62 -9.77 15.72 6.56
N GLU A 63 -10.19 16.10 7.77
CA GLU A 63 -10.93 17.30 8.15
C GLU A 63 -12.23 17.63 7.38
N GLU A 64 -13.26 16.78 7.45
CA GLU A 64 -14.63 17.29 7.37
C GLU A 64 -15.64 16.45 8.17
N SER A 65 -16.11 17.09 9.25
CA SER A 65 -17.42 17.04 9.91
C SER A 65 -18.34 15.80 9.85
N GLU A 66 -18.90 15.54 11.02
CA GLU A 66 -20.01 14.64 11.35
C GLU A 66 -21.24 14.61 10.40
N LYS A 67 -21.68 13.37 10.09
CA LYS A 67 -23.07 12.83 10.03
C LYS A 67 -24.00 13.28 8.86
N PRO A 68 -25.14 12.57 8.58
CA PRO A 68 -25.69 11.33 9.18
C PRO A 68 -26.15 10.21 8.19
N LYS A 69 -26.28 8.99 8.74
CA LYS A 69 -27.08 7.82 8.31
C LYS A 69 -27.87 7.93 6.98
N GLU A 70 -27.39 7.24 5.93
CA GLU A 70 -28.25 6.86 4.80
C GLU A 70 -28.94 5.50 5.04
N LYS A 71 -30.23 5.46 4.67
CA LYS A 71 -31.16 4.32 4.68
C LYS A 71 -30.71 3.21 3.72
N PRO A 72 -31.18 1.95 3.90
CA PRO A 72 -30.70 0.82 3.09
C PRO A 72 -31.15 0.97 1.64
N LYS A 73 -30.19 1.26 0.74
CA LYS A 73 -30.43 1.20 -0.72
C LYS A 73 -30.52 -0.27 -1.14
N ALA A 74 -31.51 -0.53 -1.99
CA ALA A 74 -31.85 -1.82 -2.56
C ALA A 74 -30.62 -2.57 -3.11
N ARG A 75 -30.65 -3.90 -3.00
CA ARG A 75 -29.61 -4.81 -3.51
C ARG A 75 -29.20 -4.41 -4.94
N PRO A 76 -27.90 -4.18 -5.21
CA PRO A 76 -27.46 -3.92 -6.57
C PRO A 76 -27.73 -5.15 -7.44
N ALA A 77 -28.26 -4.94 -8.63
CA ALA A 77 -28.32 -5.99 -9.65
C ALA A 77 -26.89 -6.48 -9.90
N ALA A 78 -26.71 -7.80 -9.99
CA ALA A 78 -25.41 -8.40 -10.26
C ALA A 78 -24.77 -7.78 -11.51
N LEU A 79 -23.54 -7.27 -11.37
CA LEU A 79 -22.76 -6.67 -12.47
C LEU A 79 -22.65 -7.64 -13.65
N SER A 80 -22.78 -7.11 -14.86
CA SER A 80 -22.72 -7.88 -16.10
C SER A 80 -21.32 -8.50 -16.29
N ARG A 81 -21.25 -9.59 -17.05
CA ARG A 81 -20.00 -10.30 -17.36
C ARG A 81 -18.96 -9.38 -18.02
N ASP A 82 -19.39 -8.45 -18.85
CA ASP A 82 -18.53 -7.45 -19.51
C ASP A 82 -17.93 -6.44 -18.52
N GLU A 83 -18.71 -6.02 -17.51
CA GLU A 83 -18.25 -5.09 -16.48
C GLU A 83 -17.19 -5.74 -15.57
N LYS A 84 -17.37 -7.02 -15.23
CA LYS A 84 -16.35 -7.80 -14.50
C LYS A 84 -15.07 -7.99 -15.31
N LEU A 85 -15.19 -8.16 -16.63
CA LEU A 85 -14.03 -8.30 -17.51
C LEU A 85 -13.24 -6.99 -17.62
N ALA A 86 -13.94 -5.85 -17.67
CA ALA A 86 -13.33 -4.53 -17.64
C ALA A 86 -12.58 -4.27 -16.31
N LEU A 87 -13.19 -4.62 -15.17
CA LEU A 87 -12.55 -4.50 -13.85
C LEU A 87 -11.27 -5.33 -13.74
N ARG A 88 -11.26 -6.57 -14.26
CA ARG A 88 -10.04 -7.40 -14.33
C ARG A 88 -8.98 -6.80 -15.24
N ALA A 89 -9.38 -6.19 -16.36
CA ALA A 89 -8.45 -5.52 -17.26
C ALA A 89 -7.83 -4.28 -16.61
N ASP A 90 -8.61 -3.51 -15.84
CA ASP A 90 -8.11 -2.35 -15.10
C ASP A 90 -7.16 -2.75 -13.97
N LEU A 91 -7.44 -3.85 -13.26
CA LEU A 91 -6.51 -4.42 -12.28
C LEU A 91 -5.17 -4.77 -12.94
N ARG A 92 -5.18 -5.50 -14.06
CA ARG A 92 -3.96 -5.85 -14.82
C ARG A 92 -3.18 -4.63 -15.27
N ARG A 93 -3.84 -3.57 -15.73
CA ARG A 93 -3.18 -2.32 -16.11
C ARG A 93 -2.47 -1.66 -14.92
N CYS A 94 -3.08 -1.71 -13.74
CA CYS A 94 -2.47 -1.20 -12.53
C CYS A 94 -1.26 -2.04 -12.11
N GLU A 95 -1.35 -3.37 -12.22
CA GLU A 95 -0.23 -4.30 -11.97
C GLU A 95 0.95 -4.06 -12.91
N GLU A 96 0.71 -3.91 -14.22
CA GLU A 96 1.77 -3.60 -15.18
C GLU A 96 2.46 -2.27 -14.86
N ARG A 97 1.68 -1.27 -14.41
CA ARG A 97 2.22 0.03 -14.03
C ARG A 97 3.08 -0.06 -12.77
N LEU A 98 2.65 -0.85 -11.78
CA LEU A 98 3.43 -1.15 -10.59
C LEU A 98 4.72 -1.90 -10.91
N ALA A 99 4.66 -2.90 -11.79
CA ALA A 99 5.83 -3.66 -12.21
C ALA A 99 6.89 -2.74 -12.85
N LYS A 100 6.47 -1.85 -13.77
CA LYS A 100 7.37 -0.88 -14.43
C LYS A 100 8.00 0.08 -13.43
N LEU A 101 7.22 0.62 -12.49
CA LEU A 101 7.71 1.56 -11.49
C LEU A 101 8.67 0.88 -10.50
N ASN A 102 8.39 -0.36 -10.11
CA ASN A 102 9.30 -1.16 -9.28
C ASN A 102 10.63 -1.43 -10.00
N GLU A 103 10.60 -1.77 -11.29
CA GLU A 103 11.82 -1.95 -12.09
C GLU A 103 12.64 -0.65 -12.16
N MET A 104 11.98 0.50 -12.33
CA MET A 104 12.63 1.81 -12.31
C MET A 104 13.23 2.12 -10.93
N ARG A 105 12.50 1.85 -9.84
CA ARG A 105 12.99 1.99 -8.47
C ARG A 105 14.25 1.16 -8.26
N ASP A 106 14.26 -0.10 -8.68
CA ASP A 106 15.39 -1.00 -8.44
C ASP A 106 16.63 -0.58 -9.23
N LYS A 107 16.46 -0.11 -10.47
CA LYS A 107 17.55 0.48 -11.25
C LYS A 107 18.14 1.72 -10.57
N LEU A 108 17.29 2.59 -10.02
CA LEU A 108 17.73 3.79 -9.30
C LEU A 108 18.38 3.44 -7.96
N ALA A 109 17.84 2.47 -7.22
CA ALA A 109 18.42 1.98 -5.97
C ALA A 109 19.82 1.41 -6.18
N ARG A 110 20.03 0.62 -7.25
CA ARG A 110 21.36 0.10 -7.62
C ARG A 110 22.35 1.22 -7.92
N LYS A 111 21.92 2.27 -8.63
CA LYS A 111 22.77 3.45 -8.87
C LYS A 111 23.10 4.20 -7.59
N LEU A 112 22.13 4.39 -6.71
CA LEU A 112 22.33 5.06 -5.42
C LEU A 112 23.16 4.25 -4.43
N ALA A 113 23.27 2.94 -4.62
CA ALA A 113 24.13 2.06 -3.84
C ALA A 113 25.61 2.11 -4.27
N ASP A 114 25.92 2.70 -5.42
CA ASP A 114 27.29 2.79 -5.93
C ASP A 114 28.08 3.88 -5.18
N PRO A 115 29.19 3.52 -4.49
CA PRO A 115 30.03 4.50 -3.78
C PRO A 115 30.66 5.56 -4.69
N GLU A 116 30.88 5.26 -5.98
CA GLU A 116 31.46 6.22 -6.92
C GLU A 116 30.54 7.42 -7.18
N LEU A 117 29.21 7.22 -7.06
CA LEU A 117 28.23 8.27 -7.26
C LEU A 117 28.36 9.44 -6.26
N TYR A 118 28.84 9.15 -5.05
CA TYR A 118 29.01 10.14 -3.99
C TYR A 118 30.32 10.92 -4.10
N GLN A 119 31.21 10.51 -5.00
CA GLN A 119 32.45 11.24 -5.28
C GLN A 119 32.21 12.45 -6.18
N ILE A 120 31.09 12.48 -6.90
CA ILE A 120 30.72 13.58 -7.81
C ILE A 120 29.79 14.56 -7.06
N PRO A 121 30.22 15.82 -6.85
CA PRO A 121 29.43 16.80 -6.10
C PRO A 121 28.05 17.05 -6.75
N GLY A 122 26.98 16.85 -5.98
CA GLY A 122 25.60 17.18 -6.38
C GLY A 122 24.88 16.13 -7.24
N GLU A 123 25.59 15.14 -7.80
CA GLU A 123 24.96 14.09 -8.62
C GLU A 123 24.09 13.16 -7.77
N ALA A 124 24.55 12.79 -6.57
CA ALA A 124 23.77 12.00 -5.61
C ALA A 124 22.43 12.67 -5.26
N VAL A 125 22.40 14.00 -5.10
CA VAL A 125 21.17 14.75 -4.78
C VAL A 125 20.15 14.68 -5.93
N VAL A 126 20.61 14.72 -7.19
CA VAL A 126 19.73 14.59 -8.36
C VAL A 126 19.11 13.21 -8.43
N TRP A 127 19.90 12.15 -8.21
CA TRP A 127 19.40 10.78 -8.24
C TRP A 127 18.50 10.46 -7.05
N GLN A 128 18.77 11.02 -5.87
CA GLN A 128 17.90 10.92 -4.70
C GLN A 128 16.54 11.58 -4.94
N LYS A 129 16.50 12.77 -5.59
CA LYS A 129 15.23 13.41 -5.98
C LYS A 129 14.43 12.56 -6.95
N LYS A 130 15.08 12.03 -7.99
CA LYS A 130 14.43 11.12 -8.95
C LYS A 130 13.91 9.85 -8.28
N TYR A 131 14.64 9.32 -7.30
CA TYR A 131 14.21 8.17 -6.52
C TYR A 131 12.96 8.50 -5.69
N ALA A 132 12.94 9.66 -5.02
CA ALA A 132 11.77 10.12 -4.27
C ALA A 132 10.53 10.30 -5.15
N GLU A 133 10.69 10.87 -6.35
CA GLU A 133 9.59 10.99 -7.34
C GLU A 133 9.04 9.63 -7.78
N VAL A 134 9.92 8.63 -8.00
CA VAL A 134 9.50 7.26 -8.36
C VAL A 134 8.79 6.58 -7.19
N MET A 135 9.23 6.80 -5.95
CA MET A 135 8.54 6.29 -4.76
C MET A 135 7.15 6.92 -4.60
N GLU A 136 7.00 8.23 -4.77
CA GLU A 136 5.69 8.90 -4.71
C GLU A 136 4.75 8.40 -5.84
N ALA A 137 5.31 8.14 -7.02
CA ALA A 137 4.55 7.56 -8.14
C ALA A 137 4.13 6.10 -7.87
N LEU A 138 4.97 5.31 -7.19
CA LEU A 138 4.65 3.97 -6.73
C LEU A 138 3.48 4.01 -5.75
N ASP A 139 3.53 4.85 -4.72
CA ASP A 139 2.46 4.96 -3.72
C ASP A 139 1.11 5.28 -4.37
N LYS A 140 1.09 6.21 -5.33
CA LYS A 140 -0.11 6.57 -6.09
C LYS A 140 -0.61 5.40 -6.95
N ALA A 141 0.30 4.66 -7.59
CA ALA A 141 -0.06 3.51 -8.41
C ALA A 141 -0.59 2.35 -7.55
N GLU A 142 -0.03 2.13 -6.36
CA GLU A 142 -0.48 1.10 -5.40
C GLU A 142 -1.87 1.43 -4.87
N ALA A 143 -2.13 2.71 -4.58
CA ALA A 143 -3.46 3.17 -4.20
C ALA A 143 -4.50 2.90 -5.30
N LEU A 144 -4.15 3.13 -6.57
CA LEU A 144 -5.05 2.87 -7.70
C LEU A 144 -5.27 1.36 -7.91
N TRP A 145 -4.22 0.55 -7.78
CA TRP A 145 -4.33 -0.90 -7.86
C TRP A 145 -5.26 -1.45 -6.78
N LEU A 146 -5.12 -0.99 -5.54
CA LEU A 146 -5.97 -1.42 -4.43
C LEU A 146 -7.45 -1.04 -4.67
N GLN A 147 -7.71 0.18 -5.15
CA GLN A 147 -9.08 0.58 -5.52
C GLN A 147 -9.66 -0.29 -6.65
N ALA A 148 -8.83 -0.69 -7.61
CA ALA A 148 -9.27 -1.60 -8.67
C ALA A 148 -9.56 -3.01 -8.13
N ALA A 149 -8.74 -3.50 -7.21
CA ALA A 149 -8.92 -4.80 -6.56
C ALA A 149 -10.20 -4.83 -5.71
N GLU A 150 -10.44 -3.80 -4.90
CA GLU A 150 -11.64 -3.69 -4.04
C GLU A 150 -12.93 -3.63 -4.90
N LYS A 151 -12.90 -2.92 -6.04
CA LYS A 151 -14.03 -2.90 -6.99
C LYS A 151 -14.29 -4.27 -7.60
N LEU A 152 -13.24 -5.04 -7.91
CA LEU A 152 -13.38 -6.39 -8.44
C LEU A 152 -13.97 -7.33 -7.38
N GLU A 153 -13.46 -7.29 -6.16
CA GLU A 153 -13.94 -8.14 -5.05
C GLU A 153 -15.43 -7.86 -4.75
N LYS A 154 -15.83 -6.59 -4.65
CA LYS A 154 -17.24 -6.20 -4.49
C LYS A 154 -18.13 -6.63 -5.65
N ALA A 155 -17.56 -6.82 -6.84
CA ALA A 155 -18.30 -7.31 -8.00
C ALA A 155 -18.39 -8.86 -8.06
N GLU A 156 -17.52 -9.56 -7.34
CA GLU A 156 -17.47 -11.01 -7.25
C GLU A 156 -18.21 -11.58 -6.03
N ALA A 157 -18.37 -10.79 -4.96
CA ALA A 157 -19.19 -11.08 -3.78
C ALA A 157 -20.71 -10.98 -4.05
#